data_AF-A0A962TQC9-F1
#
_entry.id   AF-A0A962TQC9-F1
#
_cell.length_a   1.000
_cell.length_b   1.000
_cell.length_c   1.000
_cell.angle_alpha   90.00
_cell.angle_beta   90.00
_cell.angle_gamma   90.00
#
_symmetry.space_group_name_H-M   'P 1'
#
loop_
_entity.id
_entity.type
_entity.pdbx_description
1 polymer ?
#
loop_
_entity_poly.entity_id
_entity_poly.type
_entity_poly.pdbx_seq_one_letter_code
_entity_poly.pdbx_strand_id
1 'polypeptide(L)'
;MTETYPPPYRRTVDDLDPESVTTDTLVAMVRSHRKGEAYPTPEQLLHNLPVVLRALCDHVLTGQATALDVAYRIASVIDALEDHARPPEPARRTH
;
A
#
# COMPACT_ATOMS: atom_id res chain seq x y z
N MET A 1 28.00 -11.01 -21.18
CA MET A 1 27.79 -9.61 -20.80
C MET A 1 26.34 -9.51 -20.32
N THR A 2 26.11 -9.60 -19.01
CA THR A 2 24.78 -9.44 -18.42
C THR A 2 24.53 -7.95 -18.26
N GLU A 3 23.82 -7.39 -19.22
CA GLU A 3 23.33 -6.01 -19.18
C GLU A 3 22.45 -5.86 -17.94
N THR A 4 22.99 -5.18 -16.91
CA THR A 4 22.27 -4.98 -15.65
C THR A 4 21.32 -3.81 -15.90
N TYR A 5 20.17 -4.09 -16.51
CA TYR A 5 19.12 -3.10 -16.70
C TYR A 5 18.71 -2.59 -15.31
N PRO A 6 18.79 -1.27 -15.04
CA PRO A 6 18.37 -0.73 -13.77
C PRO A 6 16.89 -1.06 -13.58
N PRO A 7 16.45 -1.39 -12.35
CA PRO A 7 15.04 -1.62 -12.10
C PRO A 7 14.23 -0.41 -12.59
N PRO A 8 13.09 -0.63 -13.25
CA PRO A 8 12.27 0.47 -13.76
C PRO A 8 11.93 1.43 -12.62
N TYR A 9 11.94 2.74 -12.94
CA TYR A 9 11.68 3.79 -11.95
C TYR A 9 10.39 3.50 -11.17
N ARG A 10 10.52 3.38 -9.85
CA ARG A 10 9.40 3.20 -8.93
C ARG A 10 9.02 4.58 -8.39
N ARG A 11 7.90 5.12 -8.88
CA ARG A 11 7.34 6.40 -8.43
C ARG A 11 7.20 6.42 -6.91
N THR A 12 7.69 7.46 -6.27
CA THR A 12 7.66 7.63 -4.81
C THR A 12 6.57 8.61 -4.38
N VAL A 13 6.31 8.68 -3.08
CA VAL A 13 5.35 9.63 -2.50
C VAL A 13 5.81 11.08 -2.74
N ASP A 14 7.13 11.32 -2.72
CA ASP A 14 7.74 12.63 -3.00
C ASP A 14 7.51 13.12 -4.45
N ASP A 15 7.16 12.22 -5.37
CA ASP A 15 6.85 12.56 -6.77
C ASP A 15 5.38 12.98 -6.99
N LEU A 16 4.59 13.08 -5.93
CA LEU A 16 3.17 13.40 -6.00
C LEU A 16 2.91 14.86 -5.64
N ASP A 17 2.09 15.51 -6.45
CA ASP A 17 1.53 16.81 -6.12
C ASP A 17 0.35 16.63 -5.14
N PRO A 18 0.43 17.17 -3.91
CA PRO A 18 -0.60 16.97 -2.88
C PRO A 18 -1.95 17.60 -3.25
N GLU A 19 -2.00 18.59 -4.16
CA GLU A 19 -3.25 19.22 -4.59
C GLU A 19 -4.02 18.38 -5.63
N SER A 20 -3.32 17.52 -6.35
CA SER A 20 -3.90 16.71 -7.43
C SER A 20 -4.01 15.22 -7.10
N VAL A 21 -3.37 14.76 -6.02
CA VAL A 21 -3.35 13.34 -5.64
C VAL A 21 -4.70 12.89 -5.09
N THR A 22 -5.18 11.75 -5.58
CA THR A 22 -6.38 11.08 -5.06
C THR A 22 -6.02 9.83 -4.27
N THR A 23 -6.93 9.41 -3.38
CA THR A 23 -6.78 8.15 -2.62
C THR A 23 -6.62 6.95 -3.55
N ASP A 24 -7.39 6.87 -4.64
CA ASP A 24 -7.25 5.81 -5.66
C ASP A 24 -5.85 5.77 -6.28
N THR A 25 -5.25 6.95 -6.53
CA THR A 25 -3.88 7.04 -7.05
C THR A 25 -2.87 6.45 -6.06
N LEU A 26 -3.03 6.75 -4.76
CA LEU A 26 -2.18 6.21 -3.70
C LEU A 26 -2.36 4.69 -3.54
N VAL A 27 -3.59 4.19 -3.60
CA VAL A 27 -3.88 2.74 -3.55
C VAL A 27 -3.26 2.02 -4.74
N ALA A 28 -3.40 2.57 -5.96
CA ALA A 28 -2.75 2.02 -7.15
C ALA A 28 -1.22 2.02 -7.03
N MET A 29 -0.64 3.06 -6.44
CA MET A 29 0.79 3.16 -6.19
C MET A 29 1.27 2.13 -5.18
N VAL A 30 0.58 1.96 -4.04
CA VAL A 30 0.85 0.89 -3.06
C VAL A 30 0.81 -0.48 -3.72
N ARG A 31 -0.22 -0.76 -4.53
CA ARG A 31 -0.38 -2.05 -5.21
C ARG A 31 0.77 -2.32 -6.17
N SER A 32 1.24 -1.29 -6.88
CA SER A 32 2.45 -1.37 -7.71
C SER A 32 3.71 -1.63 -6.86
N HIS A 33 3.77 -1.05 -5.66
CA HIS A 33 4.88 -1.25 -4.72
C HIS A 33 4.90 -2.63 -4.08
N ARG A 34 3.75 -3.28 -3.96
CA ARG A 34 3.62 -4.64 -3.43
C ARG A 34 3.79 -5.74 -4.46
N LYS A 35 3.97 -5.43 -5.76
CA LYS A 35 4.22 -6.47 -6.77
C LYS A 35 5.46 -7.29 -6.40
N GLY A 36 5.23 -8.53 -5.97
CA GLY A 36 6.27 -9.48 -5.55
C GLY A 36 6.35 -9.75 -4.03
N GLU A 37 5.58 -9.04 -3.21
CA GLU A 37 5.47 -9.29 -1.76
C GLU A 37 4.18 -10.05 -1.45
N ALA A 38 4.26 -11.04 -0.55
CA ALA A 38 3.08 -11.72 -0.06
C ALA A 38 2.33 -10.81 0.92
N TYR A 39 1.00 -10.71 0.75
CA TYR A 39 0.17 -10.07 1.76
C TYR A 39 0.24 -10.86 3.07
N PRO A 40 0.19 -10.19 4.24
CA PRO A 40 -0.02 -10.88 5.51
C PRO A 40 -1.32 -11.68 5.44
N THR A 41 -1.48 -12.71 6.26
CA THR A 41 -2.79 -13.40 6.36
C THR A 41 -3.86 -12.46 6.94
N PRO A 42 -5.17 -12.67 6.67
CA PRO A 42 -6.24 -11.87 7.25
C PRO A 42 -6.15 -11.77 8.79
N GLU A 43 -5.81 -12.88 9.45
CA GLU A 43 -5.65 -12.96 10.90
C GLU A 43 -4.48 -12.11 11.38
N GLN A 44 -3.33 -12.17 10.69
CA GLN A 44 -2.18 -11.33 10.98
C GLN A 44 -2.48 -9.85 10.71
N LEU A 45 -3.21 -9.53 9.65
CA LEU A 45 -3.59 -8.15 9.36
C LEU A 45 -4.46 -7.60 10.49
N LEU A 46 -5.53 -8.31 10.86
CA LEU A 46 -6.44 -7.87 11.93
C LEU A 46 -5.76 -7.79 13.30
N HIS A 47 -4.86 -8.74 13.60
CA HIS A 47 -4.08 -8.72 14.84
C HIS A 47 -3.13 -7.52 14.92
N ASN A 48 -2.47 -7.18 13.79
CA ASN A 48 -1.49 -6.09 13.73
C ASN A 48 -2.10 -4.72 13.46
N LEU A 49 -3.35 -4.66 12.96
CA LEU A 49 -3.99 -3.41 12.56
C LEU A 49 -4.04 -2.37 13.70
N PRO A 50 -4.44 -2.70 14.94
CA PRO A 50 -4.41 -1.73 16.04
C PRO A 50 -3.01 -1.20 16.34
N VAL A 51 -1.98 -2.03 16.17
CA VAL A 51 -0.58 -1.63 16.40
C VAL A 51 -0.13 -0.65 15.31
N VAL A 52 -0.43 -0.95 14.05
CA VAL A 52 -0.10 -0.07 12.91
C VAL A 52 -0.83 1.27 13.01
N LEU A 53 -2.11 1.26 13.38
CA LEU A 53 -2.89 2.49 13.56
C LEU A 53 -2.39 3.34 14.72
N ARG A 54 -2.01 2.73 15.85
CA ARG A 54 -1.39 3.46 16.98
C ARG A 54 -0.06 4.08 16.58
N ALA A 55 0.82 3.32 15.92
CA ALA A 55 2.09 3.83 15.44
C ALA A 55 1.91 4.99 14.44
N LEU A 56 0.88 4.93 13.58
CA LEU A 56 0.52 6.04 12.69
C LEU A 56 0.06 7.27 13.48
N CYS A 57 -0.81 7.09 14.49
CA CYS A 57 -1.23 8.17 15.37
C CYS A 57 -0.04 8.83 16.08
N ASP A 58 0.85 8.03 16.68
CA ASP A 58 2.04 8.53 17.37
C ASP A 58 2.94 9.31 16.39
N HIS A 59 3.13 8.80 15.18
CA HIS A 59 3.91 9.47 14.15
C HIS A 59 3.30 10.83 13.74
N VAL A 60 1.98 10.91 13.59
CA VAL A 60 1.26 12.17 13.34
C VAL A 60 1.44 13.15 14.50
N LEU A 61 1.30 12.67 15.74
CA LEU A 61 1.43 13.50 16.95
C LEU A 61 2.85 14.05 17.14
N THR A 62 3.88 13.36 16.64
CA THR A 62 5.27 13.87 16.66
C THR A 62 5.53 14.99 15.65
N GLY A 63 4.59 15.27 14.74
CA GLY A 63 4.75 16.29 13.69
C GLY A 63 5.79 15.94 12.63
N GLN A 64 6.30 14.70 12.62
CA GLN A 64 7.31 14.24 11.66
C GLN A 64 6.71 13.75 10.33
N ALA A 65 5.38 13.65 10.25
CA ALA A 65 4.66 13.16 9.07
C ALA A 65 4.04 14.32 8.28
N THR A 66 4.25 14.36 6.97
CA THR A 66 3.44 15.23 6.12
C THR A 66 2.03 14.66 5.94
N ALA A 67 1.07 15.49 5.54
CA ALA A 67 -0.28 15.01 5.22
C ALA A 67 -0.26 13.91 4.13
N LEU A 68 0.70 13.99 3.21
CA LEU A 68 0.86 13.04 2.11
C LEU A 68 1.45 11.70 2.60
N ASP A 69 2.39 11.72 3.53
CA ASP A 69 2.92 10.50 4.18
C ASP A 69 1.80 9.73 4.90
N VAL A 70 0.97 10.47 5.62
CA VAL A 70 -0.19 9.92 6.35
C VAL A 70 -1.20 9.33 5.36
N ALA A 71 -1.54 10.07 4.30
CA ALA A 71 -2.47 9.61 3.27
C ALA A 71 -1.95 8.34 2.57
N TYR A 72 -0.66 8.29 2.25
CA TYR A 72 -0.04 7.09 1.67
C TYR A 72 -0.09 5.90 2.63
N ARG A 73 0.19 6.12 3.92
CA ARG A 73 0.12 5.03 4.92
C ARG A 73 -1.31 4.50 5.10
N ILE A 74 -2.30 5.39 5.08
CA ILE A 74 -3.73 5.01 5.11
C ILE A 74 -4.10 4.23 3.85
N ALA A 75 -3.70 4.68 2.66
CA ALA A 75 -3.93 3.96 1.41
C ALA A 75 -3.32 2.55 1.44
N SER A 76 -2.16 2.39 2.10
CA SER A 76 -1.52 1.08 2.28
C SER A 76 -2.30 0.12 3.17
N VAL A 77 -2.98 0.65 4.19
CA VAL A 77 -3.89 -0.12 5.05
C VAL A 77 -5.18 -0.48 4.29
N ILE A 78 -5.76 0.47 3.54
CA ILE A 78 -6.95 0.24 2.71
C ILE A 78 -6.68 -0.89 1.70
N ASP A 79 -5.58 -0.82 0.94
CA ASP A 79 -5.24 -1.85 -0.06
C ASP A 79 -5.08 -3.24 0.58
N ALA A 80 -4.50 -3.33 1.79
CA ALA A 80 -4.39 -4.62 2.49
C ALA A 80 -5.76 -5.16 2.94
N LEU A 81 -6.66 -4.30 3.39
CA LEU A 81 -8.01 -4.70 3.79
C LEU A 81 -8.86 -5.10 2.58
N GLU A 82 -8.77 -4.38 1.47
CA GLU A 82 -9.47 -4.68 0.23
C GLU A 82 -9.01 -5.99 -0.40
N ASP A 83 -7.70 -6.30 -0.35
CA ASP A 83 -7.16 -7.55 -0.89
C ASP A 83 -7.77 -8.77 -0.19
N HIS A 84 -7.95 -8.72 1.14
CA HIS A 84 -8.60 -9.79 1.89
C HIS A 84 -10.12 -9.82 1.76
N ALA A 85 -10.77 -8.69 1.48
CA ALA A 85 -12.21 -8.64 1.23
C ALA A 85 -12.58 -9.18 -0.16
N ARG A 86 -11.61 -9.30 -1.08
CA ARG A 86 -11.85 -9.81 -2.43
C ARG A 86 -12.17 -11.31 -2.36
N PRO A 87 -13.33 -11.75 -2.89
CA PRO A 87 -13.60 -13.17 -3.03
C PRO A 87 -12.53 -13.83 -3.90
N PRO A 88 -12.11 -15.08 -3.64
CA PRO A 88 -11.25 -15.79 -4.56
C PRO A 88 -11.94 -15.80 -5.93
N GLU A 89 -11.25 -15.32 -6.97
CA GLU A 89 -11.80 -15.34 -8.33
C GLU A 89 -12.28 -16.77 -8.62
N PRO A 90 -13.51 -16.97 -9.12
CA PRO A 90 -13.97 -18.29 -9.48
C PRO A 90 -13.00 -18.82 -10.53
N ALA A 91 -12.26 -19.88 -10.18
CA ALA A 91 -11.35 -20.56 -11.08
C ALA A 91 -12.11 -20.79 -12.40
N ARG A 92 -11.60 -20.20 -13.49
CA ARG A 92 -12.13 -20.44 -14.83
C ARG A 92 -12.19 -21.95 -15.02
N ARG A 93 -13.39 -22.52 -14.90
CA ARG A 93 -13.65 -23.90 -15.28
C ARG A 93 -13.51 -23.91 -16.80
N THR A 94 -12.31 -24.18 -17.28
CA THR A 94 -12.08 -24.66 -18.63
C THR A 94 -12.90 -25.94 -18.79
N HIS A 95 -13.91 -25.86 -19.66
CA HIS A 95 -14.70 -26.96 -20.17
C HIS A 95 -14.44 -27.06 -21.67
#